data_AF-A0A931WYA3-F1
#
_entry.id   AF-A0A931WYA3-F1
#
_cell.length_a   1.000
_cell.length_b   1.000
_cell.length_c   1.000
_cell.angle_alpha   90.00
_cell.angle_beta   90.00
_cell.angle_gamma   90.00
#
_symmetry.space_group_name_H-M   'P 1'
#
loop_
_entity.id
_entity.type
_entity.pdbx_description
1 polymer ?
#
loop_
_entity_poly.entity_id
_entity_poly.type
_entity_poly.pdbx_seq_one_letter_code
_entity_poly.pdbx_strand_id
1 'polypeptide(L)'
;MKHPETYRTLERKVLDLINLTDEEMVFLTVALTAYKENMSWERFSDLVAGRVNPLVAAAGGRVNEAVWGHPLFQAARDMEDRLGLRQGMLAPEEGCNPDADPFEDQWLPAAPAAQSKGVTVAGLHRAIKRGQVIARPAKPGGRRIVVSANSLRAWTPDPVRQSARKGAAVAV
;
A
#
# COMPACT_ATOMS: atom_id res chain seq x y z
N MET A 1 -4.67 5.84 -18.48
CA MET A 1 -3.56 5.96 -17.50
C MET A 1 -3.59 4.71 -16.63
N LYS A 2 -2.46 4.05 -16.35
CA LYS A 2 -2.48 2.89 -15.45
C LYS A 2 -2.63 3.41 -14.02
N HIS A 3 -3.64 2.92 -13.30
CA HIS A 3 -3.86 3.32 -11.92
C HIS A 3 -2.79 2.73 -11.00
N PRO A 4 -2.33 3.48 -9.98
CA PRO A 4 -1.45 2.91 -8.96
C PRO A 4 -2.18 1.81 -8.20
N GLU A 5 -1.50 0.67 -8.00
CA GLU A 5 -2.08 -0.52 -7.35
C GLU A 5 -1.58 -0.64 -5.90
N THR A 6 -0.41 -0.08 -5.60
CA THR A 6 0.18 -0.05 -4.26
C THR A 6 0.77 1.32 -3.98
N TYR A 7 0.95 1.63 -2.70
CA TYR A 7 1.61 2.85 -2.23
C TYR A 7 2.53 2.53 -1.06
N ARG A 8 3.75 3.06 -1.06
CA ARG A 8 4.72 2.88 0.01
C ARG A 8 4.90 4.19 0.79
N THR A 9 4.53 4.15 2.07
CA THR A 9 4.66 5.30 2.97
C THR A 9 6.11 5.58 3.35
N LEU A 10 6.37 6.76 3.92
CA LEU A 10 7.64 7.14 4.54
C LEU A 10 8.08 6.13 5.62
N GLU A 11 7.13 5.63 6.40
CA GLU A 11 7.32 4.57 7.40
C GLU A 11 7.52 3.16 6.80
N ARG A 12 7.62 3.07 5.46
CA ARG A 12 7.82 1.82 4.70
C ARG A 12 6.65 0.84 4.79
N LYS A 13 5.49 1.27 5.27
CA LYS A 13 4.23 0.51 5.16
C LYS A 13 3.81 0.47 3.68
N VAL A 14 3.25 -0.67 3.26
CA VAL A 14 2.72 -0.84 1.91
C VAL A 14 1.20 -0.89 1.99
N LEU A 15 0.55 0.06 1.32
CA LEU A 15 -0.89 0.18 1.23
C LEU A 15 -1.38 -0.53 -0.04
N ASP A 16 -2.50 -1.25 0.09
CA ASP A 16 -3.20 -1.86 -1.03
C ASP A 16 -4.23 -0.88 -1.58
N LEU A 17 -4.06 -0.48 -2.84
CA LEU A 17 -4.96 0.45 -3.54
C LEU A 17 -5.79 -0.24 -4.61
N ILE A 18 -5.68 -1.58 -4.77
CA ILE A 18 -6.35 -2.33 -5.84
C ILE A 18 -7.87 -2.23 -5.74
N ASN A 19 -8.40 -2.15 -4.52
CA ASN A 19 -9.83 -2.20 -4.24
C ASN A 19 -10.46 -0.82 -3.99
N LEU A 20 -9.77 0.26 -4.36
CA LEU A 20 -10.37 1.58 -4.31
C LEU A 20 -11.55 1.67 -5.28
N THR A 21 -12.61 2.35 -4.86
CA THR A 21 -13.76 2.65 -5.71
C THR A 21 -13.40 3.69 -6.78
N ASP A 22 -14.24 3.83 -7.81
CA ASP A 22 -14.01 4.83 -8.86
C ASP A 22 -13.94 6.26 -8.31
N GLU A 23 -14.79 6.60 -7.33
CA GLU A 23 -14.78 7.90 -6.66
C GLU A 23 -13.48 8.14 -5.87
N GLU A 24 -13.03 7.12 -5.14
CA GLU A 24 -11.77 7.14 -4.40
C GLU A 24 -10.57 7.28 -5.35
N MET A 25 -10.61 6.62 -6.50
CA MET A 25 -9.58 6.70 -7.53
C MET A 25 -9.53 8.08 -8.21
N VAL A 26 -10.68 8.72 -8.41
CA VAL A 26 -10.76 10.11 -8.88
C VAL A 26 -10.11 11.03 -7.85
N PHE A 27 -10.47 10.91 -6.57
CA PHE A 27 -9.84 11.72 -5.52
C PHE A 27 -8.32 11.48 -5.42
N LEU A 28 -7.87 10.23 -5.46
CA LEU A 28 -6.44 9.90 -5.46
C LEU A 28 -5.71 10.58 -6.63
N THR A 29 -6.34 10.65 -7.80
CA THR A 29 -5.77 11.31 -8.99
C THR A 29 -5.67 12.83 -8.79
N VAL A 30 -6.66 13.45 -8.15
CA VAL A 30 -6.64 14.87 -7.78
C VAL A 30 -5.51 15.14 -6.78
N ALA A 31 -5.44 14.36 -5.70
CA ALA A 31 -4.38 14.48 -4.70
C ALA A 31 -2.99 14.27 -5.32
N LEU A 32 -2.82 13.27 -6.19
CA LEU A 32 -1.56 13.02 -6.87
C LEU A 32 -1.14 14.18 -7.78
N THR A 33 -2.09 14.78 -8.49
CA THR A 33 -1.84 15.95 -9.34
C THR A 33 -1.38 17.13 -8.48
N ALA A 34 -2.14 17.46 -7.43
CA ALA A 34 -1.80 18.53 -6.49
C ALA A 34 -0.41 18.34 -5.85
N TYR A 35 -0.07 17.10 -5.50
CA TYR A 35 1.22 16.75 -4.93
C TYR A 35 2.36 16.94 -5.94
N LYS A 36 2.16 16.50 -7.20
CA LYS A 36 3.15 16.67 -8.27
C LYS A 36 3.36 18.12 -8.68
N GLU A 37 2.31 18.92 -8.62
CA GLU A 37 2.35 20.37 -8.87
C GLU A 37 2.95 21.16 -7.70
N ASN A 38 3.39 20.46 -6.63
CA ASN A 38 3.95 21.07 -5.42
C ASN A 38 3.01 22.13 -4.82
N MET A 39 1.71 21.80 -4.72
CA MET A 39 0.73 22.61 -4.00
C MET A 39 1.25 22.96 -2.60
N SER A 40 0.92 24.14 -2.07
CA SER A 40 1.29 24.50 -0.70
C SER A 40 0.77 23.48 0.30
N TRP A 41 1.59 23.13 1.30
CA TRP A 41 1.25 22.16 2.35
C TRP A 41 -0.11 22.45 3.02
N GLU A 42 -0.40 23.70 3.36
CA GLU A 42 -1.69 24.11 3.96
C GLU A 42 -2.90 23.75 3.08
N ARG A 43 -2.88 24.14 1.80
CA ARG A 43 -3.95 23.81 0.85
C ARG A 43 -4.07 22.30 0.62
N PHE A 44 -2.95 21.58 0.66
CA PHE A 44 -2.97 20.13 0.52
C PHE A 44 -3.59 19.46 1.77
N SER A 45 -3.26 19.95 2.97
CA SER A 45 -3.90 19.53 4.22
C SER A 45 -5.42 19.73 4.15
N ASP A 46 -5.88 20.88 3.66
CA ASP A 46 -7.31 21.14 3.45
C ASP A 46 -7.94 20.19 2.42
N LEU A 47 -7.22 19.83 1.36
CA LEU A 47 -7.67 18.84 0.38
C LEU A 47 -7.83 17.45 1.01
N VAL A 48 -6.87 17.03 1.85
CA VAL A 48 -6.85 15.69 2.47
C VAL A 48 -7.90 15.56 3.56
N ALA A 49 -7.97 16.55 4.46
CA ALA A 49 -8.85 16.53 5.64
C ALA A 49 -10.23 17.19 5.40
N GLY A 50 -10.44 17.83 4.25
CA GLY A 50 -11.68 18.51 3.90
C GLY A 50 -12.74 17.62 3.25
N ARG A 51 -13.91 18.22 2.99
CA ARG A 51 -15.07 17.52 2.39
C ARG A 51 -14.91 17.18 0.90
N VAL A 52 -13.81 17.59 0.26
CA VAL A 52 -13.47 17.14 -1.10
C VAL A 52 -12.98 15.70 -1.08
N ASN A 53 -12.44 15.22 0.05
CA ASN A 53 -12.12 13.82 0.25
C ASN A 53 -13.42 13.00 0.45
N PRO A 54 -13.72 12.01 -0.41
CA PRO A 54 -14.98 11.28 -0.36
C PRO A 54 -15.18 10.54 0.96
N LEU A 55 -14.11 10.07 1.59
CA LEU A 55 -14.17 9.38 2.88
C LEU A 55 -14.60 10.34 4.00
N VAL A 56 -14.03 11.54 4.00
CA VAL A 56 -14.35 12.57 4.99
C VAL A 56 -15.76 13.11 4.77
N ALA A 57 -16.16 13.31 3.51
CA ALA A 57 -17.52 13.70 3.15
C ALA A 57 -18.56 12.69 3.66
N ALA A 58 -18.35 11.39 3.37
CA ALA A 58 -19.20 10.29 3.84
C ALA A 58 -19.24 10.20 5.37
N ALA A 59 -18.15 10.57 6.07
CA ALA A 59 -18.06 10.64 7.52
C ALA A 59 -18.61 11.95 8.13
N GLY A 60 -19.35 12.76 7.37
CA GLY A 60 -19.97 13.99 7.85
C GLY A 60 -19.00 15.17 8.03
N GLY A 61 -17.86 15.15 7.35
CA GLY A 61 -16.82 16.17 7.43
C GLY A 61 -15.83 15.96 8.58
N ARG A 62 -15.70 14.75 9.11
CA ARG A 62 -14.80 14.43 10.21
C ARG A 62 -13.90 13.25 9.87
N VAL A 63 -12.64 13.34 10.27
CA VAL A 63 -11.70 12.22 10.22
C VAL A 63 -11.93 11.37 11.47
N ASN A 64 -12.60 10.24 11.31
CA ASN A 64 -12.80 9.23 12.36
C ASN A 64 -11.85 8.04 12.16
N GLU A 65 -11.93 7.03 13.03
CA GLU A 65 -11.07 5.84 12.95
C GLU A 65 -11.19 5.08 11.62
N ALA A 66 -12.40 4.99 11.05
CA ALA A 66 -12.62 4.31 9.76
C ALA A 66 -11.95 5.08 8.61
N VAL A 67 -12.05 6.41 8.60
CA VAL A 67 -11.34 7.26 7.64
C VAL A 67 -9.83 7.12 7.83
N TRP A 68 -9.34 7.23 9.07
CA TRP A 68 -7.93 7.11 9.40
C TRP A 68 -7.32 5.76 9.00
N GLY A 69 -8.09 4.69 9.17
CA GLY A 69 -7.71 3.33 8.79
C GLY A 69 -7.69 3.06 7.28
N HIS A 70 -8.32 3.92 6.48
CA HIS A 70 -8.53 3.67 5.05
C HIS A 70 -7.25 3.86 4.22
N PRO A 71 -6.92 2.95 3.29
CA PRO A 71 -5.71 3.07 2.46
C PRO A 71 -5.61 4.37 1.66
N LEU A 72 -6.72 4.85 1.10
CA LEU A 72 -6.76 6.13 0.39
C LEU A 72 -6.36 7.30 1.29
N PHE A 73 -6.94 7.41 2.48
CA PHE A 73 -6.65 8.49 3.40
C PHE A 73 -5.20 8.42 3.87
N GLN A 74 -4.69 7.23 4.18
CA GLN A 74 -3.29 7.02 4.56
C GLN A 74 -2.32 7.41 3.44
N ALA A 75 -2.62 7.08 2.18
CA ALA A 75 -1.79 7.50 1.05
C ALA A 75 -1.81 9.03 0.86
N ALA A 76 -2.99 9.65 0.96
CA ALA A 76 -3.13 11.09 0.82
C ALA A 76 -2.42 11.85 1.96
N ARG A 77 -2.53 11.36 3.20
CA ARG A 77 -1.83 11.90 4.36
C ARG A 77 -0.31 11.76 4.24
N ASP A 78 0.18 10.62 3.77
CA ASP A 78 1.63 10.45 3.54
C ASP A 78 2.16 11.38 2.44
N MET A 79 1.37 11.64 1.37
CA MET A 79 1.71 12.66 0.37
C MET A 79 1.78 14.07 0.97
N GLU A 80 0.85 14.40 1.88
CA GLU A 80 0.86 15.65 2.63
C GLU A 80 2.13 15.77 3.49
N ASP A 81 2.50 14.72 4.22
CA ASP A 81 3.70 14.72 5.05
C ASP A 81 4.98 14.86 4.20
N ARG A 82 5.07 14.15 3.07
CA ARG A 82 6.17 14.31 2.09
C ARG A 82 6.27 15.74 1.57
N LEU A 83 5.13 16.37 1.28
CA LEU A 83 5.06 17.74 0.81
C LEU A 83 5.53 18.72 1.90
N GLY A 84 5.09 18.51 3.14
CA GLY A 84 5.51 19.27 4.30
C GLY A 84 7.02 19.18 4.53
N LEU A 85 7.60 17.99 4.40
CA LEU A 85 9.05 17.79 4.48
C LEU A 85 9.80 18.56 3.38
N ARG A 86 9.35 18.49 2.12
CA ARG A 86 9.98 19.21 1.00
C ARG A 86 9.89 20.72 1.14
N GLN A 87 8.80 21.22 1.72
CA GLN A 87 8.55 22.65 1.89
C GLN A 87 9.12 23.19 3.22
N GLY A 88 9.72 22.35 4.06
CA GLY A 88 10.28 22.74 5.36
C GLY A 88 9.24 22.99 6.45
N MET A 89 7.99 22.55 6.27
CA MET A 89 6.92 22.64 7.26
C MET A 89 6.98 21.52 8.31
N LEU A 90 7.63 20.41 7.97
CA LEU A 90 7.84 19.26 8.86
C LEU A 90 9.33 18.98 9.02
N ALA A 91 9.73 18.50 10.19
CA ALA A 91 11.09 18.05 10.45
C ALA A 91 11.29 16.62 9.92
N PRO A 92 12.40 16.33 9.22
CA PRO A 92 12.68 14.98 8.75
C PRO A 92 13.01 14.04 9.90
N GLU A 93 12.39 12.87 9.90
CA GLU A 93 12.82 11.75 10.75
C GLU A 93 14.01 11.01 10.10
N GLU A 94 14.80 10.33 10.93
CA GLU A 94 15.99 9.62 10.46
C GLU A 94 15.62 8.50 9.48
N GLY A 95 16.24 8.51 8.30
CA GLY A 95 16.04 7.49 7.26
C GLY A 95 14.76 7.66 6.42
N CYS A 96 14.03 8.77 6.58
CA CYS A 96 12.96 9.18 5.67
C CYS A 96 13.53 9.77 4.37
N ASN A 97 12.98 9.33 3.23
CA ASN A 97 13.27 9.92 1.92
C ASN A 97 11.96 10.40 1.28
N PRO A 98 11.63 11.71 1.39
CA PRO A 98 10.41 12.26 0.82
C PRO A 98 10.39 12.24 -0.70
N ASP A 99 11.55 12.13 -1.36
CA ASP A 99 11.69 12.19 -2.82
C ASP A 99 11.61 10.82 -3.51
N ALA A 100 11.60 9.73 -2.73
CA ALA A 100 11.33 8.40 -3.28
C ALA A 100 9.91 8.34 -3.86
N ASP A 101 9.76 7.79 -5.07
CA ASP A 101 8.44 7.57 -5.69
C ASP A 101 7.64 6.55 -4.84
N PRO A 102 6.53 6.97 -4.22
CA PRO A 102 5.76 6.07 -3.36
C PRO A 102 4.97 5.02 -4.15
N PHE A 103 4.81 5.17 -5.47
CA PHE A 103 4.07 4.25 -6.32
C PHE A 103 4.97 3.23 -7.04
N GLU A 104 6.29 3.35 -6.89
CA GLU A 104 7.22 2.42 -7.50
C GLU A 104 7.09 1.04 -6.86
N ASP A 105 6.67 0.05 -7.66
CA ASP A 105 6.57 -1.34 -7.24
C ASP A 105 6.84 -2.30 -8.40
N GLN A 106 7.34 -3.48 -8.06
CA GLN A 106 7.59 -4.56 -9.01
C GLN A 106 6.62 -5.71 -8.74
N TRP A 107 6.10 -6.30 -9.80
CA TRP A 107 5.14 -7.39 -9.71
C TRP A 107 5.78 -8.72 -10.06
N LEU A 108 5.94 -9.59 -9.07
CA LEU A 108 6.65 -10.86 -9.21
C LEU A 108 5.67 -12.02 -9.38
N PRO A 109 5.95 -13.01 -10.25
CA PRO A 109 5.16 -14.23 -10.29
C PRO A 109 5.22 -14.98 -8.95
N ALA A 110 4.11 -15.58 -8.54
CA ALA A 110 3.98 -16.22 -7.21
C ALA A 110 5.04 -17.30 -6.91
N ALA A 111 5.48 -18.09 -7.91
CA ALA A 111 6.47 -19.14 -7.70
C ALA A 111 7.88 -18.59 -7.34
N PRO A 112 8.50 -17.72 -8.15
CA PRO A 112 9.72 -17.01 -7.78
C PRO A 112 9.60 -16.24 -6.45
N ALA A 113 8.45 -15.60 -6.20
CA ALA A 113 8.22 -14.86 -4.96
C ALA A 113 8.19 -15.77 -3.71
N ALA A 114 7.58 -16.96 -3.83
CA ALA A 114 7.56 -17.94 -2.76
C ALA A 114 8.98 -18.46 -2.49
N GLN A 115 9.73 -18.76 -3.56
CA GLN A 115 11.12 -19.22 -3.48
C GLN A 115 12.03 -18.20 -2.78
N SER A 116 11.91 -16.90 -3.13
CA SER A 116 12.75 -15.85 -2.52
C SER A 116 12.50 -15.65 -1.02
N LYS A 117 11.33 -16.06 -0.52
CA LYS A 117 10.97 -16.05 0.90
C LYS A 117 11.17 -17.40 1.60
N GLY A 118 11.67 -18.41 0.89
CA GLY A 118 11.84 -19.76 1.44
C GLY A 118 10.53 -20.45 1.80
N VAL A 119 9.41 -20.08 1.17
CA VAL A 119 8.08 -20.64 1.45
C VAL A 119 7.54 -21.45 0.26
N THR A 120 6.56 -22.31 0.54
CA THR A 120 5.79 -22.96 -0.54
C THR A 120 4.83 -21.97 -1.19
N VAL A 121 4.52 -22.15 -2.47
CA VAL A 121 3.49 -21.36 -3.19
C VAL A 121 2.13 -21.41 -2.48
N ALA A 122 1.75 -22.59 -1.97
CA ALA A 122 0.53 -22.74 -1.18
C ALA A 122 0.56 -21.95 0.14
N GLY A 123 1.74 -21.77 0.73
CA GLY A 123 1.95 -20.90 1.89
C GLY A 123 1.78 -19.43 1.52
N LEU A 124 2.40 -19.00 0.42
CA LEU A 124 2.24 -17.64 -0.12
C LEU A 124 0.77 -17.32 -0.44
N HIS A 125 0.03 -18.23 -1.09
CA HIS A 125 -1.40 -18.05 -1.37
C HIS A 125 -2.24 -17.88 -0.09
N ARG A 126 -1.87 -18.53 1.01
CA ARG A 126 -2.55 -18.30 2.30
C ARG A 126 -2.22 -16.93 2.89
N ALA A 127 -0.99 -16.45 2.74
CA ALA A 127 -0.62 -15.10 3.16
C ALA A 127 -1.41 -14.05 2.35
N ILE A 128 -1.54 -14.24 1.04
CA ILE A 128 -2.37 -13.41 0.17
C ILE A 128 -3.83 -13.42 0.63
N LYS A 129 -4.42 -14.60 0.85
CA LYS A 129 -5.81 -14.73 1.32
C LYS A 129 -6.07 -14.02 2.66
N ARG A 130 -5.04 -13.85 3.49
CA ARG A 130 -5.12 -13.16 4.78
C ARG A 130 -4.83 -11.65 4.68
N GLY A 131 -4.55 -11.12 3.50
CA GLY A 131 -4.16 -9.72 3.31
C GLY A 131 -2.75 -9.39 3.79
N GLN A 132 -1.90 -10.40 4.04
CA GLN A 132 -0.53 -10.18 4.49
C GLN A 132 0.44 -9.88 3.34
N VAL A 133 0.07 -10.27 2.12
CA VAL A 133 0.82 -10.00 0.89
C VAL A 133 -0.16 -9.52 -0.17
N ILE A 134 0.11 -8.37 -0.77
CA ILE A 134 -0.71 -7.78 -1.82
C ILE A 134 -0.46 -8.52 -3.13
N ALA A 135 -1.54 -8.89 -3.82
CA ALA A 135 -1.48 -9.66 -5.04
C ALA A 135 -2.62 -9.32 -5.99
N ARG A 136 -2.41 -9.59 -7.28
CA ARG A 136 -3.45 -9.44 -8.31
C ARG A 136 -3.31 -10.47 -9.42
N PRO A 137 -4.34 -10.65 -10.25
CA PRO A 137 -4.20 -11.36 -11.52
C PRO A 137 -3.14 -10.70 -12.42
N ALA A 138 -2.32 -11.51 -13.07
CA ALA A 138 -1.32 -11.05 -14.05
C ALA A 138 -1.98 -10.41 -15.28
N LYS A 139 -3.21 -10.83 -15.60
CA LYS A 139 -4.09 -10.28 -16.63
C LYS A 139 -5.52 -10.21 -16.07
N PRO A 140 -6.36 -9.25 -16.49
CA PRO A 140 -7.76 -9.22 -16.11
C PRO A 140 -8.45 -10.57 -16.35
N GLY A 141 -9.15 -11.09 -15.32
CA GLY A 141 -9.80 -12.41 -15.36
C GLY A 141 -8.87 -13.64 -15.38
N GLY A 142 -7.55 -13.45 -15.34
CA GLY A 142 -6.57 -14.53 -15.40
C GLY A 142 -6.39 -15.28 -14.09
N ARG A 143 -6.03 -16.57 -14.16
CA ARG A 143 -5.74 -17.43 -12.99
C ARG A 143 -4.33 -17.26 -12.44
N ARG A 144 -3.39 -16.70 -13.22
CA ARG A 144 -2.00 -16.50 -12.80
C ARG A 144 -1.92 -15.27 -11.90
N ILE A 145 -1.35 -15.43 -10.71
CA ILE A 145 -1.22 -14.37 -9.71
C ILE A 145 0.21 -13.81 -9.74
N VAL A 146 0.30 -12.49 -9.65
CA VAL A 146 1.53 -11.75 -9.35
C VAL A 146 1.40 -11.05 -8.00
N VAL A 147 2.51 -10.85 -7.31
CA VAL A 147 2.57 -10.23 -5.98
C VAL A 147 3.40 -8.96 -5.99
N SER A 148 3.03 -8.00 -5.16
CA SER A 148 3.80 -6.78 -4.92
C SER A 148 5.14 -7.14 -4.29
N ALA A 149 6.25 -6.68 -4.88
CA ALA A 149 7.58 -6.90 -4.34
C ALA A 149 7.78 -6.14 -3.02
N ASN A 150 7.22 -4.93 -2.91
CA ASN A 150 7.26 -4.14 -1.67
C ASN A 150 6.53 -4.86 -0.53
N SER A 151 5.29 -5.31 -0.77
CA SER A 151 4.49 -6.04 0.23
C SER A 151 5.15 -7.37 0.60
N LEU A 152 5.66 -8.10 -0.40
CA LEU A 152 6.43 -9.33 -0.16
C LEU A 152 7.63 -9.05 0.72
N ARG A 153 8.42 -8.01 0.45
CA ARG A 153 9.61 -7.65 1.23
C ARG A 153 9.25 -7.39 2.70
N ALA A 154 8.20 -6.63 2.96
CA ALA A 154 7.72 -6.32 4.31
C ALA A 154 7.15 -7.55 5.06
N TRP A 155 6.62 -8.53 4.34
CA TRP A 155 6.08 -9.75 4.96
C TRP A 155 7.19 -10.65 5.52
N THR A 156 7.07 -10.96 6.82
CA THR A 156 7.89 -11.96 7.51
C THR A 156 7.08 -13.23 7.72
N PRO A 157 7.42 -14.35 7.05
CA PRO A 157 6.73 -15.61 7.25
C PRO A 157 6.90 -16.15 8.68
N ASP A 158 5.81 -16.63 9.29
CA ASP A 158 5.82 -17.25 10.62
C ASP A 158 6.58 -18.61 10.59
N PRO A 159 7.72 -18.75 11.29
CA PRO A 159 8.55 -19.95 11.24
C PRO A 159 7.89 -21.18 11.89
N VAL A 160 7.03 -20.99 12.91
CA VAL A 160 6.39 -22.08 13.66
C VAL A 160 5.41 -22.86 12.77
N ARG A 161 4.75 -22.18 11.84
CA ARG A 161 3.84 -22.82 10.88
C ARG A 161 4.56 -23.51 9.74
N GLN A 162 5.83 -23.20 9.51
CA GLN A 162 6.63 -23.82 8.45
C GLN A 162 7.24 -25.15 8.91
N SER A 163 7.67 -25.24 10.17
CA SER A 163 8.25 -26.46 10.76
C SER A 163 7.21 -27.57 10.98
N ALA A 164 5.97 -27.22 11.33
CA ALA A 164 4.87 -28.18 11.56
C ALA A 164 4.56 -29.08 10.34
N ARG A 165 4.93 -28.65 9.12
CA ARG A 165 4.78 -29.46 7.90
C ARG A 165 6.01 -30.29 7.52
N LYS A 166 7.20 -29.88 7.94
CA LYS A 166 8.41 -30.73 7.78
C LYS A 166 8.36 -31.95 8.69
N GLY A 167 7.82 -31.81 9.92
CA GLY A 167 7.68 -32.93 10.86
C GLY A 167 6.65 -33.98 10.42
N ALA A 168 5.54 -33.58 9.78
CA ALA A 168 4.50 -34.52 9.34
C ALA A 168 4.88 -35.36 8.12
N ALA A 169 5.94 -35.00 7.38
CA ALA A 169 6.44 -35.77 6.24
C ALA A 169 7.47 -36.84 6.63
N VAL A 170 7.85 -36.92 7.91
CA VAL A 170 8.85 -37.88 8.43
C VAL A 170 8.21 -38.96 9.32
N ALA A 171 6.93 -38.82 9.66
CA ALA A 171 6.19 -39.88 10.35
C ALA A 171 5.51 -40.79 9.31
N VAL A 172 6.25 -41.78 8.82
CA VAL A 172 5.73 -42.98 8.13
C VAL A 172 5.57 -44.08 9.16
#